data_AF-A0A8B8C835-F1
#
_entry.id   AF-A0A8B8C835-F1
#
_cell.length_a   1.000
_cell.length_b   1.000
_cell.length_c   1.000
_cell.angle_alpha   90.00
_cell.angle_beta   90.00
_cell.angle_gamma   90.00
#
_symmetry.space_group_name_H-M   'P 1'
#
loop_
_entity.id
_entity.type
_entity.pdbx_description
1 polymer ?
#
loop_
_entity_poly.entity_id
_entity_poly.type
_entity_poly.pdbx_seq_one_letter_code
_entity_poly.pdbx_strand_id
1 'polypeptide(L)'
;MPNSQNSYTSTDTACTDNTDFISEKRKYLDSFLASCGLSPVKKQMRGDWTTSSDRTRNDYLKKAKQILQQVAEVLVPGQGDYLLNEISCLNSSATCSTTSEKMLEVLCTAYNQTTDWGTQRQLLSLFSHDYSLAEIRNFIPKLSKYKFTAARKHSVNRGMGQPVQESMKHREGLSDHQVQHFIDFVMSPCIMTDSPFLETKLKLSNGEIHQVPQIILNSVRSRVVEQYQAFCIENEISDTASDRSYMRILQAIEPNIRKSMKGLDNFAAEGAKAIDDLKKTTTVFGKQLKGVEWEEEIIHRLNSGKQYLKLEYKLHISEEATIPDHCCHYALSTSEQEYSMPCSHLHDVGCPSCEDLYQVTQELKAVADEVVYESNDQKDDIQYTLSQFASTKERGTIGVLWLSMSASTARSL
;
A
#
# COMPACT_ATOMS: atom_id res chain seq x y z
N MET A 1 63.78 -1.89 -10.82
CA MET A 1 65.02 -2.08 -10.03
C MET A 1 66.11 -2.60 -10.96
N PRO A 2 67.39 -2.24 -10.81
CA PRO A 2 68.06 -0.95 -10.58
C PRO A 2 68.74 -0.46 -11.89
N ASN A 3 68.88 0.84 -12.17
CA ASN A 3 69.93 1.76 -11.70
C ASN A 3 71.37 1.32 -12.06
N SER A 4 72.08 2.08 -12.90
CA SER A 4 73.03 3.10 -12.43
C SER A 4 74.05 3.53 -13.51
N GLN A 5 74.63 4.70 -13.26
CA GLN A 5 75.85 5.30 -13.84
C GLN A 5 75.68 6.14 -15.12
N ASN A 6 75.63 7.46 -14.92
CA ASN A 6 76.79 8.26 -15.32
C ASN A 6 76.96 9.52 -14.46
N SER A 7 78.11 9.54 -13.80
CA SER A 7 78.71 10.59 -13.00
C SER A 7 79.57 11.52 -13.86
N TYR A 8 79.35 12.82 -13.70
CA TYR A 8 80.29 13.95 -13.68
C TYR A 8 81.50 13.97 -14.64
N THR A 9 81.62 14.99 -15.48
CA THR A 9 82.36 16.24 -15.14
C THR A 9 82.37 17.24 -16.30
N SER A 10 82.31 18.51 -15.90
CA SER A 10 82.25 19.73 -16.69
C SER A 10 83.51 20.06 -17.47
N THR A 11 83.37 20.87 -18.52
CA THR A 11 84.27 22.02 -18.77
C THR A 11 83.49 23.13 -19.50
N ASP A 12 83.28 24.21 -18.74
CA ASP A 12 83.13 25.62 -19.09
C ASP A 12 83.31 26.04 -20.57
N THR A 13 82.47 26.97 -21.06
CA THR A 13 82.81 28.40 -21.12
C THR A 13 81.70 29.19 -21.84
N ALA A 14 81.43 30.40 -21.31
CA ALA A 14 80.73 31.55 -21.88
C ALA A 14 79.19 31.65 -21.72
N CYS A 15 78.76 32.42 -20.71
CA CYS A 15 77.92 33.62 -20.91
C CYS A 15 77.83 34.46 -19.62
N THR A 16 78.95 35.08 -19.23
CA THR A 16 79.04 36.05 -18.11
C THR A 16 78.73 37.47 -18.60
N ASP A 17 77.51 37.72 -19.05
CA ASP A 17 77.07 39.09 -19.44
C ASP A 17 75.71 39.51 -18.86
N ASN A 18 74.89 38.57 -18.35
CA ASN A 18 73.52 38.87 -17.89
C ASN A 18 73.40 39.21 -16.39
N THR A 19 74.42 38.89 -15.58
CA THR A 19 74.42 39.19 -14.13
C THR A 19 74.69 40.65 -13.82
N ASP A 20 75.43 41.35 -14.68
CA ASP A 20 75.83 42.74 -14.46
C ASP A 20 74.71 43.73 -14.79
N PHE A 21 73.89 43.44 -15.81
CA PHE A 21 72.74 44.27 -16.19
C PHE A 21 71.59 44.24 -15.15
N ILE A 22 71.33 43.07 -14.55
CA ILE A 22 70.32 42.92 -13.48
C ILE A 22 70.82 43.59 -12.19
N SER A 23 72.13 43.56 -11.94
CA SER A 23 72.79 44.27 -10.83
C SER A 23 72.64 45.79 -10.97
N GLU A 24 72.77 46.32 -12.19
CA GLU A 24 72.69 47.77 -12.44
C GLU A 24 71.25 48.32 -12.35
N LYS A 25 70.26 47.61 -12.93
CA LYS A 25 68.83 47.97 -12.78
C LYS A 25 68.40 47.99 -11.31
N ARG A 26 68.93 47.07 -10.50
CA ARG A 26 68.71 47.06 -9.06
C ARG A 26 69.29 48.28 -8.38
N LYS A 27 70.51 48.72 -8.75
CA LYS A 27 71.11 49.94 -8.19
C LYS A 27 70.22 51.15 -8.43
N TYR A 28 69.69 51.31 -9.64
CA TYR A 28 68.76 52.42 -9.94
C TYR A 28 67.45 52.32 -9.14
N LEU A 29 66.89 51.10 -8.99
CA LEU A 29 65.70 50.90 -8.15
C LEU A 29 66.00 51.22 -6.68
N ASP A 30 67.14 50.79 -6.14
CA ASP A 30 67.54 51.06 -4.77
C ASP A 30 67.82 52.57 -4.55
N SER A 31 68.40 53.26 -5.53
CA SER A 31 68.54 54.73 -5.54
C SER A 31 67.18 55.44 -5.56
N PHE A 32 66.23 54.96 -6.36
CA PHE A 32 64.86 55.49 -6.40
C PHE A 32 64.16 55.28 -5.05
N LEU A 33 64.22 54.08 -4.47
CA LEU A 33 63.63 53.81 -3.17
C LEU A 33 64.24 54.65 -2.05
N ALA A 34 65.56 54.90 -2.10
CA ALA A 34 66.22 55.81 -1.18
C ALA A 34 65.71 57.25 -1.31
N SER A 35 65.45 57.73 -2.54
CA SER A 35 64.86 59.05 -2.76
C SER A 35 63.42 59.18 -2.23
N CYS A 36 62.68 58.07 -2.19
CA CYS A 36 61.34 57.98 -1.60
C CYS A 36 61.35 57.66 -0.08
N GLY A 37 62.52 57.59 0.57
CA GLY A 37 62.65 57.29 2.00
C GLY A 37 62.40 55.82 2.38
N LEU A 38 62.44 54.88 1.44
CA LEU A 38 62.23 53.45 1.67
C LEU A 38 63.54 52.66 1.74
N SER A 39 63.50 51.51 2.43
CA SER A 39 64.64 50.59 2.51
C SER A 39 65.00 49.97 1.13
N PRO A 40 66.28 49.70 0.83
CA PRO A 40 66.68 48.98 -0.36
C PRO A 40 66.11 47.55 -0.42
N VAL A 41 66.05 46.96 -1.62
CA VAL A 41 65.63 45.56 -1.81
C VAL A 41 66.73 44.65 -1.26
N LYS A 42 66.51 44.06 -0.07
CA LYS A 42 67.53 43.29 0.67
C LYS A 42 67.90 41.96 0.02
N LYS A 43 66.95 41.27 -0.61
CA LYS A 43 67.12 39.94 -1.20
C LYS A 43 66.37 39.83 -2.52
N GLN A 44 66.99 39.21 -3.51
CA GLN A 44 66.31 38.75 -4.74
C GLN A 44 65.92 37.29 -4.57
N MET A 45 64.76 36.93 -5.11
CA MET A 45 64.26 35.58 -5.06
C MET A 45 65.09 34.68 -5.99
N ARG A 46 65.64 33.59 -5.45
CA ARG A 46 66.51 32.65 -6.19
C ARG A 46 65.83 31.32 -6.52
N GLY A 47 64.64 31.04 -5.97
CA GLY A 47 63.86 29.82 -6.22
C GLY A 47 62.48 30.12 -6.80
N ASP A 48 61.72 29.09 -7.15
CA ASP A 48 60.42 29.25 -7.80
C ASP A 48 59.33 29.80 -6.85
N TRP A 49 58.42 30.60 -7.41
CA TRP A 49 57.33 31.24 -6.66
C TRP A 49 56.39 30.24 -6.00
N THR A 50 56.06 29.16 -6.71
CA THR A 50 55.08 28.15 -6.28
C THR A 50 55.60 27.22 -5.18
N THR A 51 56.92 27.06 -5.06
CA THR A 51 57.55 26.16 -4.07
C THR A 51 58.02 26.89 -2.81
N SER A 52 57.88 28.22 -2.76
CA SER A 52 58.32 29.06 -1.65
C SER A 52 57.29 29.14 -0.52
N SER A 53 57.79 29.20 0.74
CA SER A 53 56.94 29.29 1.92
C SER A 53 56.08 30.56 1.93
N ASP A 54 54.88 30.48 2.54
CA ASP A 54 53.94 31.61 2.63
C ASP A 54 54.57 32.85 3.29
N ARG A 55 55.43 32.63 4.28
CA ARG A 55 56.18 33.72 4.93
C ARG A 55 57.06 34.46 3.95
N THR A 56 57.80 33.72 3.12
CA THR A 56 58.70 34.30 2.11
C THR A 56 57.89 35.05 1.06
N ARG A 57 56.80 34.46 0.55
CA ARG A 57 55.91 35.09 -0.44
C ARG A 57 55.29 36.39 0.11
N ASN A 58 54.82 36.39 1.35
CA ASN A 58 54.25 37.58 1.99
C ASN A 58 55.28 38.70 2.17
N ASP A 59 56.54 38.38 2.48
CA ASP A 59 57.59 39.40 2.61
C ASP A 59 57.90 40.06 1.25
N TYR A 60 57.95 39.28 0.16
CA TYR A 60 58.07 39.82 -1.19
C TYR A 60 56.85 40.63 -1.62
N LEU A 61 55.62 40.17 -1.33
CA LEU A 61 54.38 40.89 -1.64
C LEU A 61 54.31 42.25 -0.94
N LYS A 62 54.66 42.30 0.35
CA LYS A 62 54.71 43.57 1.10
C LYS A 62 55.70 44.53 0.48
N LYS A 63 56.88 44.04 0.10
CA LYS A 63 57.91 44.89 -0.52
C LYS A 63 57.50 45.36 -1.91
N ALA A 64 56.95 44.47 -2.74
CA ALA A 64 56.45 44.81 -4.07
C ALA A 64 55.32 45.83 -4.01
N LYS A 65 54.37 45.68 -3.07
CA LYS A 65 53.29 46.64 -2.85
C LYS A 65 53.85 48.04 -2.54
N GLN A 66 54.83 48.14 -1.64
CA GLN A 66 55.47 49.42 -1.32
C GLN A 66 56.14 50.06 -2.54
N ILE A 67 56.86 49.27 -3.34
CA ILE A 67 57.54 49.77 -4.55
C ILE A 67 56.51 50.28 -5.56
N LEU A 68 55.48 49.48 -5.87
CA LEU A 68 54.45 49.83 -6.84
C LEU A 68 53.65 51.07 -6.40
N GLN A 69 53.40 51.22 -5.10
CA GLN A 69 52.73 52.40 -4.56
C GLN A 69 53.56 53.68 -4.79
N GLN A 70 54.88 53.64 -4.57
CA GLN A 70 55.73 54.80 -4.83
C GLN A 70 55.85 55.12 -6.33
N VAL A 71 55.91 54.09 -7.18
CA VAL A 71 55.91 54.29 -8.64
C VAL A 71 54.58 54.90 -9.11
N ALA A 72 53.45 54.41 -8.58
CA ALA A 72 52.13 54.94 -8.91
C ALA A 72 51.96 56.39 -8.43
N GLU A 73 52.49 56.73 -7.26
CA GLU A 73 52.47 58.09 -6.71
C GLU A 73 53.32 59.07 -7.54
N VAL A 74 54.43 58.60 -8.12
CA VAL A 74 55.24 59.42 -9.06
C VAL A 74 54.52 59.64 -10.38
N LEU A 75 53.75 58.65 -10.86
CA LEU A 75 53.00 58.76 -12.10
C LEU A 75 51.74 59.63 -11.93
N VAL A 76 51.02 59.45 -10.82
CA VAL A 76 49.78 60.17 -10.51
C VAL A 76 49.80 60.62 -9.04
N PRO A 77 50.37 61.81 -8.76
CA PRO A 77 50.48 62.33 -7.40
C PRO A 77 49.10 62.44 -6.73
N GLY A 78 48.97 61.90 -5.52
CA GLY A 78 47.76 61.89 -4.71
C GLY A 78 46.69 60.89 -5.12
N GLN A 79 46.86 60.15 -6.23
CA GLN A 79 45.88 59.17 -6.72
C GLN A 79 46.51 57.82 -7.12
N GLY A 80 47.74 57.53 -6.69
CA GLY A 80 48.43 56.28 -7.02
C GLY A 80 47.65 55.02 -6.63
N ASP A 81 46.91 55.06 -5.51
CA ASP A 81 46.08 53.94 -5.06
C ASP A 81 44.91 53.64 -6.00
N TYR A 82 44.31 54.66 -6.62
CA TYR A 82 43.23 54.48 -7.60
C TYR A 82 43.76 53.81 -8.87
N LEU A 83 44.91 54.24 -9.37
CA LEU A 83 45.56 53.65 -10.54
C LEU A 83 45.88 52.16 -10.31
N LEU A 84 46.44 51.80 -9.15
CA LEU A 84 46.74 50.40 -8.82
C LEU A 84 45.48 49.54 -8.71
N ASN A 85 44.39 50.09 -8.18
CA ASN A 85 43.11 49.38 -8.11
C ASN A 85 42.50 49.18 -9.50
N GLU A 86 42.55 50.19 -10.36
CA GLU A 86 42.01 50.12 -11.72
C GLU A 86 42.78 49.10 -12.59
N ILE A 87 44.11 49.03 -12.46
CA ILE A 87 44.95 47.99 -13.08
C ILE A 87 44.58 46.59 -12.56
N SER A 88 44.32 46.46 -11.25
CA SER A 88 43.90 45.19 -10.64
C SER A 88 42.54 44.74 -11.18
N CYS A 89 41.62 45.68 -11.39
CA CYS A 89 40.32 45.45 -12.01
C CYS A 89 40.43 45.06 -13.50
N LEU A 90 41.29 45.73 -14.27
CA LEU A 90 41.58 45.41 -15.68
C LEU A 90 42.10 43.97 -15.86
N ASN A 91 42.96 43.52 -14.95
CA ASN A 91 43.46 42.15 -14.98
C ASN A 91 42.44 41.11 -14.49
N SER A 92 41.52 41.50 -13.60
CA SER A 92 40.48 40.62 -13.06
C SER A 92 39.30 40.42 -14.03
N SER A 93 38.97 41.42 -14.84
CA SER A 93 37.87 41.38 -15.82
C SER A 93 38.19 40.52 -17.05
N ALA A 94 39.47 40.26 -17.36
CA ALA A 94 39.84 39.39 -18.48
C ALA A 94 39.62 37.88 -18.22
N THR A 95 39.59 37.43 -16.95
CA THR A 95 39.56 35.99 -16.62
C THR A 95 38.40 35.54 -15.73
N CYS A 96 37.70 36.44 -15.01
CA CYS A 96 36.71 36.03 -13.99
C CYS A 96 35.24 36.24 -14.41
N SER A 97 34.90 37.33 -15.11
CA SER A 97 33.51 37.66 -15.46
C SER A 97 32.89 36.72 -16.50
N THR A 98 33.67 36.33 -17.52
CA THR A 98 33.15 35.56 -18.67
C THR A 98 32.74 34.12 -18.31
N THR A 99 33.32 33.51 -17.28
CA THR A 99 33.01 32.14 -16.88
C THR A 99 31.77 32.07 -16.00
N SER A 100 31.61 33.04 -15.07
CA SER A 100 30.46 33.10 -14.16
C SER A 100 29.16 33.47 -14.87
N GLU A 101 29.21 34.43 -15.80
CA GLU A 101 28.03 34.82 -16.60
C GLU A 101 27.55 33.69 -17.52
N LYS A 102 28.48 32.97 -18.16
CA LYS A 102 28.13 31.79 -18.97
C LYS A 102 27.52 30.66 -18.15
N MET A 103 28.01 30.43 -16.93
CA MET A 103 27.44 29.44 -16.02
C MET A 103 26.01 29.82 -15.60
N LEU A 104 25.78 31.10 -15.29
CA LEU A 104 24.46 31.61 -14.97
C LEU A 104 23.48 31.47 -16.15
N GLU A 105 23.95 31.75 -17.37
CA GLU A 105 23.15 31.58 -18.59
C GLU A 105 22.73 30.11 -18.81
N VAL A 106 23.64 29.16 -18.58
CA VAL A 106 23.34 27.72 -18.65
C VAL A 106 22.30 27.30 -17.60
N LEU A 107 22.38 27.84 -16.38
CA LEU A 107 21.39 27.55 -15.33
C LEU A 107 20.03 28.17 -15.62
N CYS A 108 19.98 29.39 -16.18
CA CYS A 108 18.75 30.05 -16.57
C CYS A 108 18.07 29.36 -17.77
N THR A 109 18.85 28.85 -18.73
CA THR A 109 18.31 28.04 -19.84
C THR A 109 17.73 26.72 -19.33
N ALA A 110 18.41 26.02 -18.42
CA ALA A 110 17.88 24.81 -17.77
C ALA A 110 16.58 25.09 -16.99
N TYR A 111 16.48 26.24 -16.32
CA TYR A 111 15.26 26.67 -15.63
C TYR A 111 14.08 26.82 -16.61
N ASN A 112 14.29 27.47 -17.76
CA ASN A 112 13.24 27.71 -18.75
C ASN A 112 12.79 26.44 -19.50
N GLN A 113 13.67 25.44 -19.62
CA GLN A 113 13.35 24.14 -20.22
C GLN A 113 12.52 23.23 -19.30
N THR A 114 12.54 23.51 -18.00
CA THR A 114 11.87 22.68 -16.99
C THR A 114 10.42 23.11 -16.78
N THR A 115 9.48 22.17 -16.78
CA THR A 115 8.04 22.43 -16.56
C THR A 115 7.62 22.30 -15.10
N ASP A 116 8.26 21.40 -14.34
CA ASP A 116 7.96 21.17 -12.93
C ASP A 116 8.49 22.29 -12.02
N TRP A 117 7.61 22.81 -11.15
CA TRP A 117 7.98 23.82 -10.16
C TRP A 117 8.99 23.29 -9.13
N GLY A 118 8.90 22.01 -8.74
CA GLY A 118 9.84 21.41 -7.79
C GLY A 118 11.28 21.51 -8.29
N THR A 119 11.50 21.17 -9.54
CA THR A 119 12.79 21.19 -10.24
C THR A 119 13.23 22.62 -10.57
N GLN A 120 12.30 23.49 -11.01
CA GLN A 120 12.57 24.93 -11.17
C GLN A 120 13.05 25.58 -9.87
N ARG A 121 12.45 25.24 -8.73
CA ARG A 121 12.83 25.75 -7.42
C ARG A 121 14.22 25.26 -7.00
N GLN A 122 14.57 24.01 -7.33
CA GLN A 122 15.91 23.47 -7.08
C GLN A 122 16.97 24.20 -7.90
N LEU A 123 16.77 24.33 -9.21
CA LEU A 123 17.70 25.05 -10.09
C LEU A 123 17.87 26.51 -9.66
N LEU A 124 16.77 27.21 -9.36
CA LEU A 124 16.81 28.59 -8.91
C LEU A 124 17.50 28.73 -7.54
N SER A 125 17.40 27.72 -6.67
CA SER A 125 18.04 27.74 -5.35
C SER A 125 19.57 27.74 -5.41
N LEU A 126 20.17 27.24 -6.51
CA LEU A 126 21.62 27.17 -6.71
C LEU A 126 22.29 28.55 -6.79
N PHE A 127 21.60 29.56 -7.30
CA PHE A 127 22.17 30.90 -7.51
C PHE A 127 21.34 32.01 -6.84
N SER A 128 20.24 31.67 -6.16
CA SER A 128 19.39 32.66 -5.48
C SER A 128 20.03 33.38 -4.28
N HIS A 129 21.14 32.87 -3.74
CA HIS A 129 21.91 33.52 -2.68
C HIS A 129 22.87 34.59 -3.24
N ASP A 130 23.48 34.30 -4.38
CA ASP A 130 24.57 35.11 -4.94
C ASP A 130 24.07 36.30 -5.75
N TYR A 131 22.83 36.21 -6.27
CA TYR A 131 22.24 37.24 -7.11
C TYR A 131 20.95 37.82 -6.52
N SER A 132 20.70 39.08 -6.84
CA SER A 132 19.44 39.77 -6.56
C SER A 132 18.36 39.40 -7.58
N LEU A 133 17.10 39.66 -7.20
CA LEU A 133 15.95 39.43 -8.08
C LEU A 133 16.02 40.31 -9.35
N ALA A 134 16.58 41.52 -9.25
CA ALA A 134 16.71 42.42 -10.39
C ALA A 134 17.69 41.88 -11.43
N GLU A 135 18.84 41.34 -10.98
CA GLU A 135 19.86 40.76 -11.85
C GLU A 135 19.35 39.50 -12.56
N ILE A 136 18.66 38.61 -11.84
CA ILE A 136 18.13 37.38 -12.45
C ILE A 136 16.99 37.67 -13.43
N ARG A 137 16.23 38.74 -13.25
CA ARG A 137 15.18 39.13 -14.19
C ARG A 137 15.70 39.50 -15.57
N ASN A 138 16.97 39.88 -15.69
CA ASN A 138 17.60 40.11 -16.99
C ASN A 138 17.69 38.81 -17.81
N PHE A 139 17.85 37.66 -17.14
CA PHE A 139 17.94 36.34 -17.77
C PHE A 139 16.59 35.61 -17.79
N ILE A 140 15.71 35.87 -16.81
CA ILE A 140 14.37 35.27 -16.71
C ILE A 140 13.34 36.39 -16.49
N PRO A 141 12.85 37.03 -17.56
CA PRO A 141 11.97 38.21 -17.46
C PRO A 141 10.66 37.93 -16.72
N LYS A 142 10.15 36.69 -16.81
CA LYS A 142 8.86 36.27 -16.21
C LYS A 142 8.99 35.74 -14.77
N LEU A 143 10.14 35.91 -14.11
CA LEU A 143 10.35 35.41 -12.75
C LEU A 143 9.56 36.21 -11.70
N SER A 144 8.69 35.52 -10.97
CA SER A 144 7.90 36.11 -9.89
C SER A 144 8.71 36.25 -8.60
N LYS A 145 8.39 37.28 -7.81
CA LYS A 145 9.00 37.49 -6.49
C LYS A 145 8.81 36.28 -5.57
N TYR A 146 7.62 35.69 -5.61
CA TYR A 146 7.30 34.48 -4.85
C TYR A 146 8.22 33.30 -5.22
N LYS A 147 8.42 33.02 -6.51
CA LYS A 147 9.27 31.91 -6.95
C LYS A 147 10.71 32.12 -6.48
N PHE A 148 11.22 33.35 -6.59
CA PHE A 148 12.55 33.70 -6.13
C PHE A 148 12.73 33.55 -4.61
N THR A 149 11.80 34.09 -3.81
CA THR A 149 11.88 33.97 -2.35
C THR A 149 11.68 32.53 -1.87
N ALA A 150 10.83 31.75 -2.55
CA ALA A 150 10.63 30.34 -2.26
C ALA A 150 11.90 29.50 -2.54
N ALA A 151 12.63 29.81 -3.61
CA ALA A 151 13.91 29.15 -3.92
C ALA A 151 15.01 29.51 -2.90
N ARG A 152 15.09 30.78 -2.50
CA ARG A 152 16.02 31.23 -1.44
C ARG A 152 15.67 30.63 -0.07
N LYS A 153 14.40 30.43 0.24
CA LYS A 153 13.98 29.71 1.46
C LYS A 153 14.33 28.22 1.37
N HIS A 154 14.26 27.64 0.18
CA HIS A 154 14.61 26.24 -0.06
C HIS A 154 16.10 25.97 0.16
N SER A 155 16.99 26.82 -0.37
CA SER A 155 18.44 26.69 -0.15
C SER A 155 18.82 26.74 1.33
N VAL A 156 18.18 27.61 2.11
CA VAL A 156 18.42 27.70 3.58
C VAL A 156 17.90 26.48 4.32
N ASN A 157 16.68 26.02 4.01
CA ASN A 157 16.03 24.97 4.80
C ASN A 157 16.41 23.54 4.42
N ARG A 158 16.77 23.30 3.15
CA ARG A 158 16.98 21.96 2.59
C ARG A 158 18.36 21.79 1.93
N GLY A 159 19.06 22.88 1.67
CA GLY A 159 20.31 22.88 0.91
C GLY A 159 20.11 23.21 -0.57
N MET A 160 21.14 23.78 -1.19
CA MET A 160 21.12 24.22 -2.59
C MET A 160 20.98 23.02 -3.53
N GLY A 161 20.03 23.09 -4.46
CA GLY A 161 19.82 22.05 -5.49
C GLY A 161 19.29 20.72 -4.99
N GLN A 162 18.95 20.59 -3.70
CA GLN A 162 18.49 19.32 -3.12
C GLN A 162 17.04 19.02 -3.51
N PRO A 163 16.73 17.76 -3.91
CA PRO A 163 15.38 17.37 -4.25
C PRO A 163 14.45 17.51 -3.05
N VAL A 164 13.22 17.96 -3.32
CA VAL A 164 12.17 17.98 -2.30
C VAL A 164 11.71 16.54 -2.17
N GLN A 165 12.11 15.85 -1.10
CA GLN A 165 11.53 14.55 -0.81
C GLN A 165 10.04 14.72 -0.57
N GLU A 166 9.25 14.29 -1.55
CA GLU A 166 7.82 14.11 -1.41
C GLU A 166 7.61 12.92 -0.49
N SER A 167 7.55 13.15 0.82
CA SER A 167 6.94 12.16 1.68
C SER A 167 5.48 12.05 1.24
N MET A 168 5.10 10.87 0.76
CA MET A 168 3.70 10.54 0.51
C MET A 168 2.95 10.73 1.83
N LYS A 169 2.32 11.89 1.99
CA LYS A 169 1.43 12.13 3.12
C LYS A 169 0.18 11.30 2.85
N HIS A 170 0.13 10.08 3.39
CA HIS A 170 -1.12 9.38 3.50
C HIS A 170 -2.00 10.23 4.42
N ARG A 171 -3.17 10.67 3.94
CA ARG A 171 -4.16 11.27 4.82
C ARG A 171 -4.75 10.12 5.63
N GLU A 172 -4.23 9.91 6.83
CA GLU A 172 -4.84 9.01 7.81
C GLU A 172 -6.18 9.64 8.22
N GLY A 173 -7.27 9.12 7.65
CA GLY A 173 -8.63 9.58 7.93
C GLY A 173 -9.23 9.02 9.22
N LEU A 174 -8.49 8.15 9.92
CA LEU A 174 -8.87 7.49 11.16
C LEU A 174 -7.72 7.61 12.15
N SER A 175 -8.03 7.84 13.42
CA SER A 175 -7.02 7.78 14.49
C SER A 175 -6.75 6.33 14.89
N ASP A 176 -5.55 6.05 15.42
CA ASP A 176 -5.18 4.73 15.93
C ASP A 176 -6.16 4.23 17.00
N HIS A 177 -6.65 5.15 17.85
CA HIS A 177 -7.63 4.86 18.89
C HIS A 177 -8.95 4.33 18.30
N GLN A 178 -9.46 4.96 17.23
CA GLN A 178 -10.69 4.53 16.56
C GLN A 178 -10.56 3.14 15.94
N VAL A 179 -9.39 2.86 15.34
CA VAL A 179 -9.11 1.54 14.76
C VAL A 179 -9.05 0.51 15.89
N GLN A 180 -8.26 0.76 16.93
CA GLN A 180 -8.10 -0.19 18.04
C GLN A 180 -9.43 -0.51 18.71
N HIS A 181 -10.25 0.50 19.03
CA HIS A 181 -11.55 0.29 19.66
C HIS A 181 -12.49 -0.56 18.80
N PHE A 182 -12.50 -0.35 17.48
CA PHE A 182 -13.27 -1.19 16.57
C PHE A 182 -12.74 -2.62 16.50
N ILE A 183 -11.41 -2.80 16.47
CA ILE A 183 -10.78 -4.13 16.50
C ILE A 183 -11.16 -4.84 17.80
N ASP A 184 -11.05 -4.19 18.96
CA ASP A 184 -11.39 -4.78 20.26
C ASP A 184 -12.86 -5.22 20.31
N PHE A 185 -13.77 -4.43 19.73
CA PHE A 185 -15.17 -4.82 19.58
C PHE A 185 -15.33 -6.06 18.69
N VAL A 186 -14.66 -6.10 17.54
CA VAL A 186 -14.69 -7.27 16.63
C VAL A 186 -14.12 -8.51 17.31
N MET A 187 -13.05 -8.34 18.11
CA MET A 187 -12.40 -9.37 18.92
C MET A 187 -13.24 -9.88 20.09
N SER A 188 -14.37 -9.24 20.37
CA SER A 188 -15.28 -9.70 21.41
C SER A 188 -15.86 -11.09 21.08
N PRO A 189 -15.95 -12.02 22.06
CA PRO A 189 -16.52 -13.36 21.87
C PRO A 189 -17.97 -13.39 21.35
N CYS A 190 -18.69 -12.28 21.50
CA CYS A 190 -20.04 -12.11 20.97
C CYS A 190 -20.04 -11.95 19.44
N ILE A 191 -19.02 -11.27 18.90
CA ILE A 191 -18.91 -10.90 17.50
C ILE A 191 -18.13 -11.95 16.71
N MET A 192 -17.09 -12.54 17.32
CA MET A 192 -16.28 -13.55 16.67
C MET A 192 -16.10 -14.83 17.49
N THR A 193 -15.77 -15.91 16.79
CA THR A 193 -15.30 -17.17 17.37
C THR A 193 -13.93 -17.47 16.78
N ASP A 194 -12.96 -17.81 17.63
CA ASP A 194 -11.65 -18.23 17.16
C ASP A 194 -11.73 -19.60 16.48
N SER A 195 -11.02 -19.75 15.37
CA SER A 195 -10.84 -21.05 14.74
C SER A 195 -9.70 -21.81 15.44
N PRO A 196 -9.95 -22.99 16.03
CA PRO A 196 -8.89 -23.77 16.69
C PRO A 196 -7.89 -24.42 15.71
N PHE A 197 -8.18 -24.44 14.40
CA PHE A 197 -7.38 -25.20 13.42
C PHE A 197 -7.02 -24.42 12.14
N LEU A 198 -7.46 -23.17 11.99
CA LEU A 198 -7.15 -22.36 10.81
C LEU A 198 -6.21 -21.21 11.18
N GLU A 199 -5.15 -21.07 10.39
CA GLU A 199 -4.15 -20.02 10.54
C GLU A 199 -4.07 -19.19 9.24
N THR A 200 -3.97 -17.87 9.39
CA THR A 200 -3.76 -16.93 8.29
C THR A 200 -2.34 -16.37 8.38
N LYS A 201 -1.67 -16.25 7.23
CA LYS A 201 -0.33 -15.65 7.13
C LYS A 201 -0.47 -14.15 6.81
N LEU A 202 -0.17 -13.30 7.78
CA LEU A 202 -0.12 -11.85 7.62
C LEU A 202 1.28 -11.43 7.16
N LYS A 203 1.37 -10.85 5.96
CA LYS A 203 2.61 -10.29 5.42
C LYS A 203 2.67 -8.79 5.72
N LEU A 204 3.63 -8.39 6.53
CA LEU A 204 3.93 -6.99 6.81
C LEU A 204 4.63 -6.35 5.61
N SER A 205 4.57 -5.02 5.51
CA SER A 205 5.20 -4.22 4.45
C SER A 205 6.74 -4.28 4.48
N ASN A 206 7.33 -4.70 5.60
CA ASN A 206 8.75 -5.01 5.73
C ASN A 206 9.15 -6.41 5.17
N GLY A 207 8.17 -7.20 4.72
CA GLY A 207 8.38 -8.55 4.19
C GLY A 207 8.27 -9.68 5.21
N GLU A 208 8.10 -9.38 6.50
CA GLU A 208 7.91 -10.37 7.56
C GLU A 208 6.53 -11.05 7.44
N ILE A 209 6.46 -12.33 7.80
CA ILE A 209 5.23 -13.13 7.74
C ILE A 209 4.90 -13.62 9.14
N HIS A 210 3.76 -13.21 9.68
CA HIS A 210 3.23 -13.67 10.96
C HIS A 210 2.10 -14.66 10.75
N GLN A 211 2.09 -15.75 11.53
CA GLN A 211 0.98 -16.69 11.58
C GLN A 211 0.04 -16.26 12.70
N VAL A 212 -1.21 -15.98 12.34
CA VAL A 212 -2.26 -15.55 13.28
C VAL A 212 -3.48 -16.45 13.09
N PRO A 213 -4.17 -16.86 14.16
CA PRO A 213 -5.41 -17.62 14.05
C PRO A 213 -6.41 -16.94 13.14
N GLN A 214 -7.09 -17.71 12.29
CA GLN A 214 -8.09 -17.14 11.39
C GLN A 214 -9.33 -16.75 12.20
N ILE A 215 -9.71 -15.48 12.05
CA ILE A 215 -10.89 -14.90 12.70
C ILE A 215 -12.15 -15.34 11.94
N ILE A 216 -13.12 -15.87 12.68
CA ILE A 216 -14.45 -16.22 12.14
C ILE A 216 -15.50 -15.31 12.78
N LEU A 217 -16.13 -14.44 11.98
CA LEU A 217 -17.27 -13.64 12.45
C LEU A 217 -18.52 -14.49 12.59
N ASN A 218 -19.25 -14.29 13.69
CA ASN A 218 -20.54 -14.90 13.95
C ASN A 218 -21.68 -14.30 13.10
N SER A 219 -21.47 -13.09 12.58
CA SER A 219 -22.44 -12.34 11.76
C SER A 219 -21.80 -11.82 10.48
N VAL A 220 -22.61 -11.47 9.49
CA VAL A 220 -22.12 -10.83 8.25
C VAL A 220 -21.46 -9.49 8.55
N ARG A 221 -20.47 -9.11 7.73
CA ARG A 221 -19.64 -7.90 7.94
C ARG A 221 -20.45 -6.62 8.10
N SER A 222 -21.51 -6.43 7.29
CA SER A 222 -22.40 -5.27 7.40
C SER A 222 -23.08 -5.20 8.76
N ARG A 223 -23.57 -6.34 9.25
CA ARG A 223 -24.26 -6.42 10.54
C ARG A 223 -23.34 -6.14 11.72
N VAL A 224 -22.08 -6.55 11.63
CA VAL A 224 -21.07 -6.24 12.66
C VAL A 224 -20.83 -4.73 12.75
N VAL A 225 -20.79 -4.03 11.61
CA VAL A 225 -20.66 -2.56 11.58
C VAL A 225 -21.89 -1.87 12.18
N GLU A 226 -23.10 -2.32 11.84
CA GLU A 226 -24.33 -1.82 12.46
C GLU A 226 -24.35 -2.04 13.98
N GLN A 227 -23.94 -3.23 14.44
CA GLN A 227 -23.86 -3.55 15.86
C GLN A 227 -22.84 -2.66 16.58
N TYR A 228 -21.69 -2.39 15.96
CA TYR A 228 -20.70 -1.50 16.52
C TYR A 228 -21.20 -0.06 16.63
N GLN A 229 -21.91 0.43 15.62
CA GLN A 229 -22.50 1.77 15.71
C GLN A 229 -23.56 1.88 16.79
N ALA A 230 -24.44 0.87 16.91
CA ALA A 230 -25.41 0.80 17.99
C ALA A 230 -24.70 0.80 19.36
N PHE A 231 -23.64 0.01 19.50
CA PHE A 231 -22.80 -0.03 20.70
C PHE A 231 -22.18 1.34 21.02
N CYS A 232 -21.66 2.06 20.02
CA CYS A 232 -21.10 3.39 20.23
C CYS A 232 -22.16 4.42 20.64
N ILE A 233 -23.37 4.34 20.07
CA ILE A 233 -24.50 5.21 20.45
C ILE A 233 -24.91 4.92 21.91
N GLU A 234 -25.02 3.65 22.29
CA GLU A 234 -25.39 3.23 23.65
C GLU A 234 -24.35 3.63 24.71
N ASN A 235 -23.07 3.66 24.35
CA ASN A 235 -21.98 4.01 25.27
C ASN A 235 -21.54 5.49 25.14
N GLU A 236 -22.31 6.33 24.46
CA GLU A 236 -22.04 7.77 24.26
C GLU A 236 -20.67 8.07 23.60
N ILE A 237 -20.15 7.13 22.81
CA ILE A 237 -18.87 7.25 22.11
C ILE A 237 -19.07 8.09 20.86
N SER A 238 -18.61 9.35 20.92
CA SER A 238 -18.80 10.34 19.86
C SER A 238 -17.77 10.23 18.72
N ASP A 239 -16.61 9.61 18.95
CA ASP A 239 -15.51 9.53 18.00
C ASP A 239 -15.64 8.34 17.04
N THR A 240 -16.72 8.29 16.26
CA THR A 240 -16.97 7.19 15.31
C THR A 240 -16.73 7.58 13.85
N ALA A 241 -16.15 6.65 13.08
CA ALA A 241 -16.01 6.78 11.64
C ALA A 241 -17.24 6.29 10.87
N SER A 242 -17.25 6.55 9.56
CA SER A 242 -18.32 6.07 8.66
C SER A 242 -18.32 4.54 8.48
N ASP A 243 -19.47 3.96 8.13
CA ASP A 243 -19.61 2.53 7.80
C ASP A 243 -18.55 2.03 6.82
N ARG A 244 -18.29 2.85 5.79
CA ARG A 244 -17.32 2.51 4.74
C ARG A 244 -15.91 2.35 5.30
N SER A 245 -15.56 3.12 6.34
CA SER A 245 -14.27 3.01 7.02
C SER A 245 -14.15 1.69 7.77
N TYR A 246 -15.15 1.34 8.57
CA TYR A 246 -15.16 0.07 9.30
C TYR A 246 -15.26 -1.15 8.38
N MET A 247 -16.00 -1.05 7.27
CA MET A 247 -16.04 -2.08 6.24
C MET A 247 -14.67 -2.28 5.57
N ARG A 248 -13.89 -1.21 5.36
CA ARG A 248 -12.51 -1.34 4.86
C ARG A 248 -11.58 -2.01 5.87
N ILE A 249 -11.76 -1.73 7.16
CA ILE A 249 -11.01 -2.42 8.22
C ILE A 249 -11.35 -3.92 8.20
N LEU A 250 -12.64 -4.29 8.14
CA LEU A 250 -13.04 -5.69 8.00
C LEU A 250 -12.56 -6.32 6.69
N GLN A 251 -12.47 -5.57 5.59
CA GLN A 251 -11.87 -6.06 4.34
C GLN A 251 -10.37 -6.32 4.48
N ALA A 252 -9.63 -5.52 5.24
CA ALA A 252 -8.21 -5.72 5.45
C ALA A 252 -7.90 -6.93 6.34
N ILE A 253 -8.77 -7.21 7.33
CA ILE A 253 -8.66 -8.38 8.21
C ILE A 253 -9.06 -9.68 7.48
N GLU A 254 -9.91 -9.56 6.45
CA GLU A 254 -10.50 -10.69 5.71
C GLU A 254 -11.06 -11.81 6.60
N PRO A 255 -11.91 -11.49 7.59
CA PRO A 255 -12.42 -12.51 8.47
C PRO A 255 -13.34 -13.45 7.69
N ASN A 256 -13.27 -14.72 8.04
CA ASN A 256 -14.16 -15.74 7.51
C ASN A 256 -15.56 -15.53 8.12
N ILE A 257 -16.61 -15.78 7.34
CA ILE A 257 -17.98 -15.64 7.84
C ILE A 257 -18.45 -17.03 8.20
N ARG A 258 -18.94 -17.19 9.43
CA ARG A 258 -19.51 -18.46 9.88
C ARG A 258 -20.73 -18.79 9.03
N LYS A 259 -20.68 -19.88 8.26
CA LYS A 259 -21.80 -20.37 7.45
C LYS A 259 -22.82 -21.19 8.26
N SER A 260 -22.43 -21.70 9.43
CA SER A 260 -23.29 -22.50 10.31
C SER A 260 -23.07 -22.15 11.79
N MET A 261 -24.13 -21.72 12.47
CA MET A 261 -24.13 -21.44 13.90
C MET A 261 -24.04 -22.77 14.66
N LYS A 262 -22.97 -22.94 15.44
CA LYS A 262 -22.74 -23.98 16.45
C LYS A 262 -23.69 -25.20 16.43
N GLY A 263 -23.23 -26.34 15.89
CA GLY A 263 -23.55 -27.68 16.41
C GLY A 263 -25.02 -28.14 16.44
N LEU A 264 -25.91 -27.42 15.74
CA LEU A 264 -27.21 -27.91 15.32
C LEU A 264 -27.17 -27.85 13.81
N ASP A 265 -26.92 -28.99 13.19
CA ASP A 265 -27.20 -29.11 11.77
C ASP A 265 -28.67 -28.70 11.58
N ASN A 266 -28.87 -27.56 10.91
CA ASN A 266 -30.19 -26.95 10.79
C ASN A 266 -30.98 -27.64 9.68
N PHE A 267 -30.95 -28.97 9.68
CA PHE A 267 -31.65 -29.84 8.75
C PHE A 267 -33.16 -29.55 8.77
N ALA A 268 -33.70 -29.05 9.88
CA ALA A 268 -35.06 -28.52 9.95
C ALA A 268 -35.29 -27.34 8.99
N ALA A 269 -34.38 -26.37 9.00
CA ALA A 269 -34.44 -25.23 8.10
C ALA A 269 -34.12 -25.64 6.65
N GLU A 270 -33.16 -26.55 6.45
CA GLU A 270 -32.79 -27.06 5.13
C GLU A 270 -33.94 -27.87 4.50
N GLY A 271 -34.56 -28.79 5.24
CA GLY A 271 -35.73 -29.54 4.79
C GLY A 271 -36.94 -28.64 4.53
N ALA A 272 -37.18 -27.62 5.38
CA ALA A 272 -38.24 -26.65 5.13
C ALA A 272 -37.99 -25.83 3.85
N LYS A 273 -36.73 -25.43 3.62
CA LYS A 273 -36.31 -24.73 2.39
C LYS A 273 -36.45 -25.63 1.18
N ALA A 274 -36.05 -26.90 1.29
CA ALA A 274 -36.14 -27.86 0.20
C ALA A 274 -37.60 -28.05 -0.26
N ILE A 275 -38.57 -28.17 0.66
CA ILE A 275 -39.99 -28.22 0.29
C ILE A 275 -40.44 -26.93 -0.41
N ASP A 276 -39.94 -25.76 0.04
CA ASP A 276 -40.27 -24.50 -0.62
C ASP A 276 -39.62 -24.37 -2.02
N ASP A 277 -38.46 -24.98 -2.23
CA ASP A 277 -37.81 -25.08 -3.55
C ASP A 277 -38.56 -26.08 -4.48
N LEU A 278 -39.12 -27.17 -3.95
CA LEU A 278 -40.04 -28.03 -4.71
C LEU A 278 -41.32 -27.29 -5.14
N LYS A 279 -41.87 -26.43 -4.28
CA LYS A 279 -43.03 -25.60 -4.67
C LYS A 279 -42.67 -24.66 -5.81
N LYS A 280 -41.50 -24.02 -5.78
CA LYS A 280 -41.04 -23.19 -6.91
C LYS A 280 -40.93 -24.02 -8.18
N THR A 281 -40.35 -25.21 -8.11
CA THR A 281 -40.25 -26.14 -9.24
C THR A 281 -41.64 -26.52 -9.77
N THR A 282 -42.59 -26.78 -8.87
CA THR A 282 -43.99 -27.04 -9.20
C THR A 282 -44.62 -25.86 -9.95
N THR A 283 -44.36 -24.62 -9.53
CA THR A 283 -44.87 -23.43 -10.25
C THR A 283 -44.30 -23.29 -11.67
N VAL A 284 -43.06 -23.77 -11.91
CA VAL A 284 -42.47 -23.80 -13.24
C VAL A 284 -43.20 -24.84 -14.10
N PHE A 285 -43.41 -26.05 -13.57
CA PHE A 285 -44.12 -27.13 -14.26
C PHE A 285 -45.61 -26.82 -14.52
N GLY A 286 -46.27 -26.13 -13.59
CA GLY A 286 -47.64 -25.64 -13.77
C GLY A 286 -47.76 -24.68 -14.95
N LYS A 287 -46.84 -23.72 -15.06
CA LYS A 287 -46.81 -22.76 -16.18
C LYS A 287 -46.43 -23.38 -17.52
N GLN A 288 -45.54 -24.37 -17.52
CA GLN A 288 -44.95 -24.91 -18.75
C GLN A 288 -45.70 -26.12 -19.32
N LEU A 289 -46.29 -27.00 -18.49
CA LEU A 289 -46.86 -28.26 -18.98
C LEU A 289 -48.22 -28.63 -18.37
N LYS A 290 -48.37 -28.64 -17.03
CA LYS A 290 -49.51 -29.30 -16.36
C LYS A 290 -50.68 -28.39 -16.01
N GLY A 291 -50.51 -27.06 -16.04
CA GLY A 291 -51.56 -26.09 -15.74
C GLY A 291 -51.72 -25.78 -14.25
N VAL A 292 -52.60 -24.81 -13.95
CA VAL A 292 -52.78 -24.23 -12.60
C VAL A 292 -53.46 -25.19 -11.63
N GLU A 293 -54.39 -26.03 -12.09
CA GLU A 293 -55.11 -26.99 -11.22
C GLU A 293 -54.15 -28.02 -10.60
N TRP A 294 -53.25 -28.58 -11.42
CA TRP A 294 -52.22 -29.50 -10.94
C TRP A 294 -51.19 -28.80 -10.05
N GLU A 295 -50.82 -27.55 -10.35
CA GLU A 295 -49.93 -26.76 -9.50
C GLU A 295 -50.52 -26.57 -8.09
N GLU A 296 -51.79 -26.18 -7.99
CA GLU A 296 -52.48 -26.00 -6.71
C GLU A 296 -52.58 -27.32 -5.92
N GLU A 297 -52.88 -28.43 -6.58
CA GLU A 297 -52.94 -29.75 -5.97
C GLU A 297 -51.60 -30.17 -5.37
N ILE A 298 -50.51 -30.07 -6.14
CA ILE A 298 -49.17 -30.46 -5.68
C ILE A 298 -48.68 -29.54 -4.56
N ILE A 299 -48.92 -28.23 -4.66
CA ILE A 299 -48.57 -27.29 -3.59
C ILE A 299 -49.35 -27.61 -2.31
N HIS A 300 -50.63 -28.01 -2.43
CA HIS A 300 -51.43 -28.43 -1.28
C HIS A 300 -50.82 -29.68 -0.61
N ARG A 301 -50.49 -30.72 -1.37
CA ARG A 301 -49.84 -31.93 -0.85
C ARG A 301 -48.49 -31.64 -0.20
N LEU A 302 -47.65 -30.79 -0.82
CA LEU A 302 -46.38 -30.34 -0.23
C LEU A 302 -46.57 -29.56 1.08
N ASN A 303 -47.62 -28.75 1.20
CA ASN A 303 -47.95 -28.03 2.44
C ASN A 303 -48.42 -28.99 3.55
N SER A 304 -49.33 -29.91 3.21
CA SER A 304 -49.82 -30.93 4.13
C SER A 304 -48.68 -31.80 4.64
N GLY A 305 -47.80 -32.24 3.74
CA GLY A 305 -46.60 -32.96 4.09
C GLY A 305 -45.64 -32.14 4.96
N LYS A 306 -45.38 -30.87 4.63
CA LYS A 306 -44.58 -29.97 5.49
C LYS A 306 -45.15 -29.82 6.90
N GLN A 307 -46.47 -29.77 7.04
CA GLN A 307 -47.15 -29.67 8.32
C GLN A 307 -47.04 -30.98 9.11
N TYR A 308 -47.25 -32.12 8.44
CA TYR A 308 -47.07 -33.46 8.99
C TYR A 308 -45.67 -33.60 9.62
N LEU A 309 -44.61 -33.18 8.93
CA LEU A 309 -43.24 -33.24 9.43
C LEU A 309 -42.92 -32.36 10.61
N LYS A 310 -43.59 -31.21 10.69
CA LYS A 310 -43.39 -30.28 11.80
C LYS A 310 -44.12 -30.71 13.07
N LEU A 311 -45.31 -31.32 12.93
CA LEU A 311 -46.23 -31.49 14.04
C LEU A 311 -46.41 -32.95 14.47
N GLU A 312 -46.52 -33.87 13.52
CA GLU A 312 -47.04 -35.22 13.75
C GLU A 312 -45.96 -36.30 13.60
N TYR A 313 -45.00 -36.12 12.69
CA TYR A 313 -43.97 -37.13 12.40
C TYR A 313 -43.22 -37.59 13.66
N LYS A 314 -42.87 -36.65 14.54
CA LYS A 314 -42.21 -36.95 15.82
C LYS A 314 -42.99 -37.90 16.74
N LEU A 315 -44.32 -37.94 16.62
CA LEU A 315 -45.18 -38.82 17.43
C LEU A 315 -45.19 -40.25 16.87
N HIS A 316 -44.76 -40.42 15.62
CA HIS A 316 -44.75 -41.71 14.95
C HIS A 316 -43.43 -42.46 15.17
N ILE A 317 -42.37 -41.75 15.58
CA ILE A 317 -41.04 -42.33 15.76
C ILE A 317 -41.00 -43.19 17.03
N SER A 318 -40.56 -44.44 16.90
CA SER A 318 -40.38 -45.37 18.01
C SER A 318 -39.32 -46.42 17.68
N GLU A 319 -38.72 -47.04 18.70
CA GLU A 319 -37.76 -48.15 18.52
C GLU A 319 -38.41 -49.45 18.03
N GLU A 320 -39.74 -49.59 18.19
CA GLU A 320 -40.52 -50.78 17.85
C GLU A 320 -41.53 -50.52 16.70
N ALA A 321 -41.36 -49.42 15.96
CA ALA A 321 -42.29 -49.07 14.89
C ALA A 321 -42.22 -50.06 13.72
N THR A 322 -43.36 -50.59 13.29
CA THR A 322 -43.45 -51.51 12.13
C THR A 322 -43.37 -50.81 10.78
N ILE A 323 -43.17 -49.49 10.77
CA ILE A 323 -43.00 -48.69 9.55
C ILE A 323 -41.51 -48.36 9.41
N PRO A 324 -40.87 -48.68 8.27
CA PRO A 324 -39.43 -48.48 8.07
C PRO A 324 -38.93 -47.08 8.45
N ASP A 325 -39.61 -46.02 8.00
CA ASP A 325 -39.19 -44.64 8.22
C ASP A 325 -39.42 -44.14 9.66
N HIS A 326 -40.31 -44.80 10.40
CA HIS A 326 -40.64 -44.44 11.77
C HIS A 326 -39.78 -45.18 12.81
N CYS A 327 -39.20 -46.32 12.43
CA CYS A 327 -38.32 -47.06 13.31
C CYS A 327 -36.96 -46.38 13.37
N CYS A 328 -36.60 -45.77 14.50
CA CYS A 328 -35.33 -45.04 14.60
C CYS A 328 -34.11 -45.97 14.40
N HIS A 329 -34.18 -47.22 14.86
CA HIS A 329 -33.13 -48.21 14.63
C HIS A 329 -32.97 -48.53 13.14
N TYR A 330 -34.06 -48.78 12.43
CA TYR A 330 -34.03 -49.13 11.02
C TYR A 330 -33.69 -47.92 10.13
N ALA A 331 -34.35 -46.78 10.35
CA ALA A 331 -34.20 -45.57 9.55
C ALA A 331 -32.84 -44.87 9.74
N LEU A 332 -32.09 -45.18 10.81
CA LEU A 332 -30.73 -44.68 11.04
C LEU A 332 -29.65 -45.71 10.69
N SER A 333 -30.03 -46.96 10.41
CA SER A 333 -29.07 -48.01 10.04
C SER A 333 -28.60 -47.85 8.60
N THR A 334 -27.32 -48.11 8.36
CA THR A 334 -26.73 -48.13 7.01
C THR A 334 -26.27 -49.53 6.62
N SER A 335 -25.81 -49.69 5.37
CA SER A 335 -25.24 -50.95 4.89
C SER A 335 -23.90 -51.32 5.55
N GLU A 336 -23.30 -50.40 6.31
CA GLU A 336 -22.05 -50.64 7.02
C GLU A 336 -22.32 -51.31 8.37
N GLN A 337 -21.61 -52.41 8.64
CA GLN A 337 -21.84 -53.26 9.80
C GLN A 337 -21.63 -52.53 11.14
N GLU A 338 -20.79 -51.50 11.15
CA GLU A 338 -20.48 -50.66 12.32
C GLU A 338 -21.60 -49.63 12.62
N TYR A 339 -22.47 -49.36 11.64
CA TYR A 339 -23.55 -48.37 11.71
C TYR A 339 -24.92 -49.02 11.42
N SER A 340 -25.07 -50.31 11.73
CA SER A 340 -26.29 -51.08 11.52
C SER A 340 -26.79 -51.67 12.83
N MET A 341 -28.05 -51.39 13.18
CA MET A 341 -28.75 -51.93 14.34
C MET A 341 -29.86 -52.89 13.88
N PRO A 342 -29.83 -54.18 14.28
CA PRO A 342 -30.88 -55.12 13.91
C PRO A 342 -32.17 -54.86 14.70
N CYS A 343 -33.32 -54.91 14.02
CA CYS A 343 -34.64 -54.86 14.67
C CYS A 343 -35.18 -56.27 14.94
N SER A 344 -35.90 -56.43 16.04
CA SER A 344 -36.61 -57.68 16.41
C SER A 344 -38.03 -57.78 15.84
N HIS A 345 -38.47 -56.77 15.09
CA HIS A 345 -39.80 -56.66 14.48
C HIS A 345 -39.68 -56.52 12.95
N LEU A 346 -40.82 -56.68 12.26
CA LEU A 346 -40.92 -56.54 10.81
C LEU A 346 -41.30 -55.11 10.43
N HIS A 347 -40.82 -54.66 9.27
CA HIS A 347 -41.12 -53.34 8.71
C HIS A 347 -41.98 -53.48 7.44
N ASP A 348 -43.18 -54.02 7.59
CA ASP A 348 -44.09 -54.38 6.49
C ASP A 348 -45.27 -53.40 6.31
N VAL A 349 -45.37 -52.39 7.17
CA VAL A 349 -46.44 -51.38 7.14
C VAL A 349 -45.93 -50.08 6.51
N GLY A 350 -46.75 -49.45 5.67
CA GLY A 350 -46.48 -48.12 5.10
C GLY A 350 -47.24 -47.01 5.85
N CYS A 351 -46.64 -45.82 5.93
CA CYS A 351 -47.34 -44.62 6.42
C CYS A 351 -47.97 -43.85 5.25
N PRO A 352 -49.29 -43.55 5.25
CA PRO A 352 -49.94 -42.80 4.19
C PRO A 352 -49.30 -41.42 3.94
N SER A 353 -48.95 -40.68 5.00
CA SER A 353 -48.37 -39.34 4.88
C SER A 353 -46.93 -39.36 4.34
N CYS A 354 -46.14 -40.37 4.72
CA CYS A 354 -44.78 -40.55 4.17
C CYS A 354 -44.84 -40.98 2.70
N GLU A 355 -45.77 -41.88 2.38
CA GLU A 355 -45.99 -42.36 1.02
C GLU A 355 -46.51 -41.25 0.09
N ASP A 356 -47.42 -40.40 0.57
CA ASP A 356 -47.92 -39.24 -0.21
C ASP A 356 -46.78 -38.28 -0.58
N LEU A 357 -45.92 -37.95 0.38
CA LEU A 357 -44.73 -37.13 0.13
C LEU A 357 -43.78 -37.77 -0.87
N TYR A 358 -43.60 -39.09 -0.79
CA TYR A 358 -42.81 -39.83 -1.76
C TYR A 358 -43.45 -39.78 -3.16
N GLN A 359 -44.75 -40.01 -3.27
CA GLN A 359 -45.48 -39.96 -4.54
C GLN A 359 -45.37 -38.58 -5.20
N VAL A 360 -45.54 -37.49 -4.44
CA VAL A 360 -45.33 -36.13 -4.96
C VAL A 360 -43.94 -35.97 -5.56
N THR A 361 -42.89 -36.45 -4.90
CA THR A 361 -41.53 -36.34 -5.44
C THR A 361 -41.32 -37.15 -6.72
N GLN A 362 -41.98 -38.31 -6.85
CA GLN A 362 -41.93 -39.12 -8.06
C GLN A 362 -42.71 -38.48 -9.21
N GLU A 363 -43.88 -37.91 -8.91
CA GLU A 363 -44.66 -37.15 -9.88
C GLU A 363 -43.85 -35.96 -10.41
N LEU A 364 -43.20 -35.18 -9.53
CA LEU A 364 -42.35 -34.07 -9.96
C LEU A 364 -41.17 -34.51 -10.84
N LYS A 365 -40.57 -35.67 -10.57
CA LYS A 365 -39.52 -36.24 -11.42
C LYS A 365 -40.04 -36.66 -12.79
N ALA A 366 -41.17 -37.36 -12.83
CA ALA A 366 -41.79 -37.76 -14.10
C ALA A 366 -42.12 -36.53 -14.97
N VAL A 367 -42.61 -35.46 -14.34
CA VAL A 367 -42.87 -34.20 -15.04
C VAL A 367 -41.58 -33.52 -15.51
N ALA A 368 -40.51 -33.57 -14.73
CA ALA A 368 -39.22 -33.02 -15.13
C ALA A 368 -38.65 -33.66 -16.41
N ASP A 369 -38.92 -34.96 -16.62
CA ASP A 369 -38.48 -35.66 -17.84
C ASP A 369 -39.32 -35.29 -19.08
N GLU A 370 -40.54 -34.79 -18.90
CA GLU A 370 -41.47 -34.40 -19.97
C GLU A 370 -41.43 -32.91 -20.34
N VAL A 371 -41.03 -32.04 -19.40
CA VAL A 371 -41.12 -30.58 -19.55
C VAL A 371 -40.08 -30.04 -20.53
N VAL A 372 -40.51 -29.07 -21.35
CA VAL A 372 -39.61 -28.26 -22.18
C VAL A 372 -39.16 -27.03 -21.39
N TYR A 373 -37.88 -27.00 -21.03
CA TYR A 373 -37.27 -25.91 -20.28
C TYR A 373 -36.95 -24.70 -21.17
N GLU A 374 -37.02 -23.49 -20.58
CA GLU A 374 -36.70 -22.24 -21.28
C GLU A 374 -35.20 -22.09 -21.56
N SER A 375 -34.36 -22.70 -20.72
CA SER A 375 -32.91 -22.69 -20.85
C SER A 375 -32.30 -23.97 -20.29
N ASN A 376 -31.06 -24.27 -20.70
CA ASN A 376 -30.32 -25.40 -20.14
C ASN A 376 -29.98 -25.18 -18.66
N ASP A 377 -29.73 -23.93 -18.25
CA ASP A 377 -29.48 -23.58 -16.85
C ASP A 377 -30.71 -23.86 -15.97
N GLN A 378 -31.91 -23.51 -16.43
CA GLN A 378 -33.16 -23.84 -15.72
C GLN A 378 -33.36 -25.36 -15.57
N LYS A 379 -33.00 -26.12 -16.61
CA LYS A 379 -33.05 -27.59 -16.56
C LYS A 379 -32.07 -28.14 -15.52
N ASP A 380 -30.83 -27.70 -15.55
CA ASP A 380 -29.78 -28.16 -14.64
C ASP A 380 -30.13 -27.82 -13.18
N ASP A 381 -30.64 -26.61 -12.91
CA ASP A 381 -31.07 -26.19 -11.57
C ASP A 381 -32.25 -27.03 -11.02
N ILE A 382 -33.25 -27.31 -11.86
CA ILE A 382 -34.41 -28.11 -11.49
C ILE A 382 -34.01 -29.58 -11.28
N GLN A 383 -33.19 -30.14 -12.18
CA GLN A 383 -32.67 -31.50 -12.02
C GLN A 383 -31.80 -31.61 -10.77
N TYR A 384 -30.97 -30.61 -10.48
CA TYR A 384 -30.19 -30.55 -9.25
C TYR A 384 -31.11 -30.53 -8.01
N THR A 385 -32.15 -29.69 -8.01
CA THR A 385 -33.13 -29.60 -6.91
C THR A 385 -33.84 -30.93 -6.66
N LEU A 386 -34.30 -31.61 -7.72
CA LEU A 386 -34.96 -32.91 -7.62
C LEU A 386 -33.99 -34.04 -7.24
N SER A 387 -32.74 -33.99 -7.68
CA SER A 387 -31.71 -34.98 -7.34
C SER A 387 -31.26 -34.86 -5.88
N GLN A 388 -31.16 -33.63 -5.35
CA GLN A 388 -30.90 -33.42 -3.93
C GLN A 388 -32.00 -34.05 -3.08
N PHE A 389 -33.27 -33.86 -3.46
CA PHE A 389 -34.39 -34.52 -2.79
C PHE A 389 -34.34 -36.05 -2.94
N ALA A 390 -33.99 -36.57 -4.12
CA ALA A 390 -33.88 -38.01 -4.38
C ALA A 390 -32.80 -38.71 -3.55
N SER A 391 -31.63 -38.08 -3.43
CA SER A 391 -30.47 -38.63 -2.71
C SER A 391 -30.71 -38.83 -1.22
N THR A 392 -31.73 -38.17 -0.65
CA THR A 392 -32.16 -38.38 0.73
C THR A 392 -32.74 -39.77 0.99
N LYS A 393 -33.19 -40.49 -0.05
CA LYS A 393 -33.72 -41.86 0.03
C LYS A 393 -32.64 -42.95 -0.03
N GLU A 394 -31.60 -42.77 -0.85
CA GLU A 394 -30.60 -43.83 -1.10
C GLU A 394 -29.69 -44.12 0.10
N ARG A 395 -29.62 -43.22 1.08
CA ARG A 395 -28.78 -43.36 2.28
C ARG A 395 -29.54 -43.87 3.52
N GLY A 396 -30.80 -44.32 3.39
CA GLY A 396 -31.66 -44.59 4.57
C GLY A 396 -32.03 -43.33 5.36
N THR A 397 -31.52 -42.17 4.95
CA THR A 397 -31.57 -40.87 5.63
C THR A 397 -32.92 -40.16 5.62
N ILE A 398 -34.01 -40.80 5.18
CA ILE A 398 -35.35 -40.27 5.47
C ILE A 398 -35.50 -40.21 7.00
N GLY A 399 -35.02 -41.23 7.73
CA GLY A 399 -34.86 -41.15 9.18
C GLY A 399 -34.11 -39.89 9.61
N VAL A 400 -32.88 -39.68 9.11
CA VAL A 400 -31.98 -38.60 9.57
C VAL A 400 -32.47 -37.19 9.21
N LEU A 401 -32.97 -36.95 7.99
CA LEU A 401 -33.52 -35.65 7.59
C LEU A 401 -34.86 -35.34 8.27
N TRP A 402 -35.67 -36.36 8.56
CA TRP A 402 -37.03 -36.16 9.06
C TRP A 402 -37.06 -36.18 10.61
N LEU A 403 -36.19 -36.98 11.25
CA LEU A 403 -35.81 -36.84 12.66
C LEU A 403 -35.25 -35.45 12.92
N SER A 404 -34.38 -34.94 12.06
CA SER A 404 -33.76 -33.63 12.29
C SER A 404 -34.68 -32.44 11.98
N MET A 405 -35.70 -32.59 11.13
CA MET A 405 -36.83 -31.64 11.06
C MET A 405 -37.67 -31.58 12.36
N SER A 406 -37.66 -32.66 13.15
CA SER A 406 -38.35 -32.77 14.45
C SER A 406 -37.42 -32.61 15.68
N ALA A 407 -36.10 -32.72 15.52
CA ALA A 407 -35.12 -32.81 16.61
C ALA A 407 -34.69 -31.45 17.17
N SER A 408 -35.67 -30.61 17.53
CA SER A 408 -35.41 -29.61 18.58
C SER A 408 -35.53 -30.22 19.99
N THR A 409 -35.91 -31.51 20.12
CA THR A 409 -36.20 -32.11 21.44
C THR A 409 -35.97 -33.63 21.51
N ALA A 410 -34.89 -34.15 20.92
CA ALA A 410 -34.52 -35.57 21.07
C ALA A 410 -33.07 -35.73 21.60
N ARG A 411 -32.66 -34.87 22.53
CA ARG A 411 -31.44 -35.04 23.35
C ARG A 411 -31.75 -35.37 24.82
N SER A 412 -32.93 -35.93 25.08
CA SER A 412 -33.36 -36.29 26.44
C SER A 412 -34.12 -37.61 26.52
N LEU A 413 -33.80 -38.56 25.63
CA LEU A 413 -34.01 -39.99 25.87
C LEU A 413 -32.68 -40.71 25.66
#